data_AF-A0A0F9FB04-F1
#
_entry.id   AF-A0A0F9FB04-F1
#
_cell.length_a   1.000
_cell.length_b   1.000
_cell.length_c   1.000
_cell.angle_alpha   90.00
_cell.angle_beta   90.00
_cell.angle_gamma   90.00
#
_symmetry.space_group_name_H-M   'P 1'
#
loop_
_entity.id
_entity.type
_entity.pdbx_description
1 polymer ?
#
loop_
_entity_poly.entity_id
_entity_poly.type
_entity_poly.pdbx_seq_one_letter_code
_entity_poly.pdbx_strand_id
1 'polypeptide(L)'
;MPIELVDEAGEKIDLDKASGGVLRSKLEEALAENELLAKQVVTSRAEKAIGEHGYKLVKPEDLVGVLPDNVEAKAKELQEQRIEARTDMVRGVFEERGFEGDALDEAVLDFLGDAEENPPAPQSDDPGFTSLTKIGGARPANKGTVVPMDDALGNLTSHFEENPSGRKRT
;
A
#
# COMPACT_ATOMS: atom_id res chain seq x y z
N MET A 1 -0.73 33.09 20.08
CA MET A 1 -0.34 33.75 18.82
C MET A 1 -1.61 34.36 18.24
N PRO A 2 -1.70 35.69 18.04
CA PRO A 2 -2.82 36.29 17.34
C PRO A 2 -2.82 35.84 15.86
N ILE A 3 -4.01 35.58 15.30
CA ILE A 3 -4.17 35.26 13.88
C ILE A 3 -4.21 36.58 13.13
N GLU A 4 -3.23 36.81 12.25
CA GLU A 4 -3.18 37.98 11.38
C GLU A 4 -3.78 37.61 10.03
N LEU A 5 -4.86 38.29 9.63
CA LEU A 5 -5.41 38.12 8.28
C LEU A 5 -4.56 38.93 7.31
N VAL A 6 -3.99 38.25 6.33
CA VAL A 6 -3.24 38.84 5.22
C VAL A 6 -4.00 38.64 3.91
N ASP A 7 -3.84 39.55 2.95
CA ASP A 7 -4.45 39.45 1.63
C ASP A 7 -3.65 38.53 0.69
N GLU A 8 -4.06 38.42 -0.58
CA GLU A 8 -3.36 37.58 -1.58
C GLU A 8 -1.92 38.06 -1.87
N ALA A 9 -1.60 39.32 -1.54
CA ALA A 9 -0.26 39.88 -1.65
C ALA A 9 0.57 39.74 -0.36
N GLY A 10 -0.01 39.17 0.70
CA GLY A 10 0.63 39.04 2.01
C GLY A 10 0.59 40.30 2.86
N GLU A 11 -0.21 41.32 2.49
CA GLU A 11 -0.40 42.53 3.28
C GLU A 11 -1.46 42.33 4.36
N LYS A 12 -1.24 42.91 5.54
CA LYS A 12 -2.21 42.82 6.65
C LYS A 12 -3.52 43.51 6.26
N ILE A 13 -4.61 42.79 6.45
CA ILE A 13 -5.96 43.29 6.23
C ILE A 13 -6.37 44.11 7.46
N ASP A 14 -6.62 45.39 7.25
CA ASP A 14 -7.29 46.25 8.23
C ASP A 14 -8.75 45.78 8.36
N LEU A 15 -9.04 44.99 9.40
CA LEU A 15 -10.36 44.42 9.69
C LEU A 15 -11.47 45.48 9.74
N ASP A 16 -11.15 46.68 10.20
CA ASP A 16 -12.08 47.81 10.33
C ASP A 16 -12.43 48.48 8.97
N LYS A 17 -11.64 48.22 7.93
CA LYS A 17 -11.80 48.80 6.58
C LYS A 17 -12.13 47.74 5.52
N ALA A 18 -12.00 46.46 5.86
CA ALA A 18 -12.26 45.36 4.95
C ALA A 18 -13.75 45.27 4.60
N SER A 19 -14.06 44.97 3.34
CA SER A 19 -15.46 44.73 2.93
C SER A 19 -15.95 43.39 3.49
N GLY A 20 -17.23 43.30 3.82
CA GLY A 20 -17.82 42.06 4.33
C GLY A 20 -17.68 40.86 3.38
N GLY A 21 -17.53 41.09 2.07
CA GLY A 21 -17.23 40.05 1.09
C GLY A 21 -15.81 39.51 1.22
N VAL A 22 -14.82 40.39 1.42
CA VAL A 22 -13.40 40.01 1.65
C VAL A 22 -13.28 39.19 2.94
N LEU A 23 -13.96 39.60 4.00
CA LEU A 23 -13.96 38.87 5.27
C LEU A 23 -14.59 37.47 5.14
N ARG A 24 -15.68 37.32 4.38
CA ARG A 24 -16.28 36.01 4.12
C ARG A 24 -15.33 35.11 3.32
N SER A 25 -14.71 35.64 2.26
CA SER A 25 -13.73 34.91 1.47
C SER A 25 -12.54 34.45 2.33
N LYS A 26 -12.03 35.32 3.20
CA LYS A 26 -10.95 35.00 4.16
C LYS A 26 -11.37 33.92 5.16
N LEU A 27 -12.61 33.95 5.64
CA LEU A 27 -13.14 32.93 6.53
C LEU A 27 -13.30 31.58 5.84
N GLU A 28 -13.80 31.56 4.60
CA GLU A 28 -13.91 30.34 3.80
C GLU A 28 -12.53 29.74 3.50
N GLU A 29 -11.56 30.57 3.14
CA GLU A 29 -10.15 30.19 2.93
C GLU A 29 -9.55 29.60 4.22
N ALA A 30 -9.70 30.28 5.35
CA ALA A 30 -9.18 29.81 6.64
C ALA A 30 -9.85 28.51 7.12
N LEU A 31 -11.14 28.33 6.84
CA LEU A 31 -11.85 27.07 7.14
C LEU A 31 -11.32 25.93 6.27
N ALA A 32 -11.15 26.16 4.96
CA ALA A 32 -10.59 25.16 4.05
C ALA A 32 -9.14 24.77 4.44
N GLU A 33 -8.32 25.74 4.82
CA GLU A 33 -6.96 25.50 5.30
C GLU A 33 -6.95 24.72 6.61
N ASN A 34 -7.83 25.07 7.55
CA ASN A 34 -7.96 24.35 8.82
C ASN A 34 -8.38 22.89 8.60
N GLU A 35 -9.34 22.63 7.72
CA GLU A 35 -9.73 21.26 7.35
C GLU A 35 -8.58 20.47 6.72
N LEU A 36 -7.76 21.12 5.90
CA LEU A 36 -6.60 20.49 5.25
C LEU A 36 -5.50 20.17 6.28
N LEU A 37 -5.18 21.12 7.16
CA LEU A 37 -4.23 20.93 8.26
C LEU A 37 -4.71 19.85 9.23
N ALA A 38 -6.00 19.83 9.57
CA ALA A 38 -6.58 18.79 10.41
C ALA A 38 -6.41 17.40 9.76
N LYS A 39 -6.67 17.28 8.46
CA LYS A 39 -6.41 16.03 7.72
C LYS A 39 -4.94 15.62 7.76
N GLN A 40 -4.01 16.56 7.54
CA GLN A 40 -2.56 16.29 7.59
C GLN A 40 -2.08 15.87 8.99
N VAL A 41 -2.61 16.49 10.04
CA VAL A 41 -2.29 16.10 11.43
C VAL A 41 -2.78 14.69 11.70
N VAL A 42 -3.99 14.34 11.27
CA VAL A 42 -4.54 12.99 11.44
C VAL A 42 -3.73 11.96 10.65
N THR A 43 -3.40 12.22 9.38
CA THR A 43 -2.62 11.27 8.57
C THR A 43 -1.21 11.08 9.13
N SER A 44 -0.51 12.16 9.51
CA SER A 44 0.83 12.03 10.10
C SER A 44 0.83 11.33 11.46
N ARG A 45 -0.20 11.54 12.29
CA ARG A 45 -0.37 10.79 13.55
C ARG A 45 -0.71 9.33 13.27
N ALA A 46 -1.52 9.04 12.26
CA ALA A 46 -1.86 7.68 11.86
C ALA A 46 -0.61 6.92 11.38
N GLU A 47 0.19 7.51 10.51
CA GLU A 47 1.45 6.93 10.03
C GLU A 47 2.41 6.63 11.20
N LYS A 48 2.56 7.57 12.14
CA LYS A 48 3.36 7.36 13.34
C LYS A 48 2.83 6.23 14.22
N ALA A 49 1.54 6.24 14.55
CA ALA A 49 0.93 5.21 15.37
C ALA A 49 1.06 3.81 14.74
N ILE A 50 0.85 3.71 13.42
CA ILE A 50 0.98 2.45 12.68
C ILE A 50 2.44 1.99 12.66
N GLY A 51 3.38 2.89 12.41
CA GLY A 51 4.82 2.59 12.37
C GLY A 51 5.41 2.21 13.73
N GLU A 52 5.09 2.96 14.78
CA GLU A 52 5.61 2.75 16.14
C GLU A 52 5.05 1.48 16.78
N HIS A 53 3.76 1.19 16.59
CA HIS A 53 3.12 0.01 17.19
C HIS A 53 3.07 -1.21 16.27
N GLY A 54 3.56 -1.09 15.03
CA GLY A 54 3.60 -2.20 14.08
C GLY A 54 2.22 -2.69 13.66
N TYR A 55 1.22 -1.81 13.52
CA TYR A 55 -0.14 -2.16 13.10
C TYR A 55 -0.20 -2.49 11.61
N LYS A 56 0.38 -3.62 11.21
CA LYS A 56 0.52 -4.06 9.79
C LYS A 56 -0.81 -4.25 9.07
N LEU A 57 -1.92 -4.43 9.81
CA LEU A 57 -3.24 -4.64 9.22
C LEU A 57 -4.04 -3.36 9.09
N VAL A 58 -3.60 -2.24 9.64
CA VAL A 58 -4.31 -0.95 9.58
C VAL A 58 -3.59 -0.02 8.61
N LYS A 59 -4.36 0.71 7.79
CA LYS A 59 -3.82 1.69 6.87
C LYS A 59 -4.17 3.11 7.33
N PRO A 60 -3.38 4.14 6.95
CA PRO A 60 -3.69 5.53 7.28
C PRO A 60 -5.08 5.96 6.78
N GLU A 61 -5.56 5.41 5.66
CA GLU A 61 -6.88 5.72 5.11
C GLU A 61 -8.03 5.26 6.02
N ASP A 62 -7.83 4.22 6.83
CA ASP A 62 -8.84 3.70 7.76
C ASP A 62 -9.09 4.65 8.93
N LEU A 63 -8.19 5.61 9.15
CA LEU A 63 -8.21 6.55 10.27
C LEU A 63 -8.60 7.97 9.84
N VAL A 64 -8.99 8.15 8.57
CA VAL A 64 -9.47 9.43 8.05
C VAL A 64 -10.78 9.82 8.76
N GLY A 65 -10.82 11.03 9.29
CA GLY A 65 -11.96 11.55 10.04
C GLY A 65 -11.96 11.19 11.53
N VAL A 66 -10.98 10.41 12.00
CA VAL A 66 -10.77 10.21 13.44
C VAL A 66 -10.10 11.46 14.02
N LEU A 67 -10.54 11.85 15.22
CA LEU A 67 -9.92 12.96 15.95
C LEU A 67 -8.43 12.66 16.21
N PRO A 68 -7.51 13.63 16.05
CA PRO A 68 -6.08 13.44 16.24
C PRO A 68 -5.70 12.72 17.53
N ASP A 69 -6.43 12.95 18.61
CA ASP A 69 -6.14 12.41 19.94
C ASP A 69 -6.63 10.96 20.12
N ASN A 70 -7.52 10.50 19.24
CA ASN A 70 -8.10 9.15 19.27
C ASN A 70 -7.53 8.22 18.18
N VAL A 71 -6.63 8.72 17.35
CA VAL A 71 -6.07 7.96 16.21
C VAL A 71 -5.40 6.67 16.69
N GLU A 72 -4.59 6.73 17.74
CA GLU A 72 -3.89 5.57 18.30
C GLU A 72 -4.87 4.52 18.83
N ALA A 73 -5.86 4.95 19.63
CA ALA A 73 -6.87 4.05 20.19
C ALA A 73 -7.69 3.37 19.09
N LYS A 74 -8.08 4.11 18.05
CA LYS A 74 -8.81 3.55 16.90
C LYS A 74 -7.94 2.64 16.03
N ALA A 75 -6.66 2.97 15.85
CA ALA A 75 -5.72 2.10 15.14
C ALA A 75 -5.57 0.76 15.86
N LYS A 76 -5.42 0.78 17.18
CA LYS A 76 -5.37 -0.43 18.00
C LYS A 76 -6.64 -1.27 17.87
N GLU A 77 -7.81 -0.64 18.02
CA GLU A 77 -9.10 -1.32 17.92
C GLU A 77 -9.29 -1.98 16.54
N LEU A 78 -8.94 -1.28 15.45
CA LEU A 78 -9.00 -1.82 14.10
C LEU A 78 -8.03 -2.98 13.88
N GLN A 79 -6.82 -2.89 14.43
CA GLN A 79 -5.85 -3.97 14.38
C GLN A 79 -6.41 -5.23 15.06
N GLU A 80 -6.93 -5.08 16.29
CA GLU A 80 -7.52 -6.20 17.05
C GLU A 80 -8.71 -6.82 16.31
N GLN A 81 -9.64 -6.01 15.80
CA GLN A 81 -10.78 -6.48 15.00
C GLN A 81 -10.35 -7.24 13.74
N ARG A 82 -9.31 -6.76 13.04
CA ARG A 82 -8.79 -7.41 11.84
C ARG A 82 -8.05 -8.71 12.16
N ILE A 83 -7.36 -8.77 13.29
CA ILE A 83 -6.74 -10.02 13.78
C ILE A 83 -7.85 -11.03 14.09
N GLU A 84 -8.85 -10.65 14.90
CA GLU A 84 -9.96 -11.53 15.29
C GLU A 84 -10.71 -12.05 14.07
N ALA A 85 -11.11 -11.18 13.15
CA ALA A 85 -11.78 -11.59 11.92
C ALA A 85 -10.94 -12.54 11.07
N ARG A 86 -9.62 -12.33 11.01
CA ARG A 86 -8.70 -13.23 10.29
C ARG A 86 -8.61 -14.58 11.00
N THR A 87 -8.51 -14.59 12.32
CA THR A 87 -8.48 -15.80 13.14
C THR A 87 -9.76 -16.61 12.95
N ASP A 88 -10.93 -15.98 13.01
CA ASP A 88 -12.22 -16.64 12.83
C ASP A 88 -12.37 -17.24 11.43
N MET A 89 -11.94 -16.52 10.39
CA MET A 89 -11.94 -17.04 9.02
C MET A 89 -11.02 -18.26 8.88
N VAL A 90 -9.80 -18.18 9.42
CA VAL A 90 -8.82 -19.28 9.35
C VAL A 90 -9.32 -20.48 10.14
N ARG A 91 -9.88 -20.25 11.33
CA ARG A 91 -10.51 -21.28 12.16
C ARG A 91 -11.63 -21.99 11.43
N GLY A 92 -12.57 -21.24 10.82
CA GLY A 92 -13.66 -21.84 10.04
C GLY A 92 -13.16 -22.71 8.87
N VAL A 93 -12.11 -22.28 8.15
CA VAL A 93 -11.51 -23.07 7.07
C VAL A 93 -10.86 -24.36 7.59
N PHE A 94 -10.23 -24.34 8.76
CA PHE A 94 -9.64 -25.54 9.34
C PHE A 94 -10.71 -26.48 9.96
N GLU A 95 -11.77 -25.92 10.55
CA GLU A 95 -12.93 -26.70 11.00
C GLU A 95 -13.61 -27.42 9.82
N GLU A 96 -13.81 -26.74 8.69
CA GLU A 96 -14.33 -27.37 7.45
C GLU A 96 -13.42 -28.48 6.91
N ARG A 97 -12.11 -28.40 7.18
CA ARG A 97 -11.13 -29.44 6.85
C ARG A 97 -11.09 -30.59 7.86
N GLY A 98 -11.89 -30.52 8.92
CA GLY A 98 -12.01 -31.56 9.94
C GLY A 98 -11.00 -31.46 11.08
N PHE A 99 -10.39 -30.29 11.29
CA PHE A 99 -9.59 -30.03 12.50
C PHE A 99 -10.53 -29.66 13.66
N GLU A 100 -10.29 -30.20 14.84
CA GLU A 100 -11.08 -29.96 16.05
C GLU A 100 -10.18 -29.84 17.28
N GLY A 101 -10.65 -29.11 18.30
CA GLY A 101 -9.98 -28.97 19.59
C GLY A 101 -8.56 -28.41 19.49
N ASP A 102 -7.62 -28.97 20.24
CA ASP A 102 -6.24 -28.47 20.34
C ASP A 102 -5.51 -28.47 18.98
N ALA A 103 -5.84 -29.42 18.08
CA ALA A 103 -5.22 -29.50 16.74
C ALA A 103 -5.68 -28.38 15.80
N LEU A 104 -6.89 -27.86 16.01
CA LEU A 104 -7.39 -26.68 15.29
C LEU A 104 -6.65 -25.43 15.74
N ASP A 105 -6.52 -25.24 17.06
CA ASP A 105 -5.85 -24.07 17.62
C ASP A 105 -4.36 -24.04 17.24
N GLU A 106 -3.68 -25.20 17.22
CA GLU A 106 -2.29 -25.32 16.74
C GLU A 106 -2.17 -24.97 15.25
N ALA A 107 -3.07 -25.46 14.39
CA ALA A 107 -3.06 -25.16 12.96
C ALA A 107 -3.35 -23.69 12.65
N VAL A 108 -4.26 -23.05 13.41
CA VAL A 108 -4.56 -21.62 13.30
C VAL A 108 -3.36 -20.78 13.73
N LEU A 109 -2.71 -21.15 14.84
CA LEU A 109 -1.51 -20.46 15.34
C LEU A 109 -0.33 -20.60 14.38
N ASP A 110 -0.08 -21.79 13.84
CA ASP A 110 0.99 -22.03 12.86
C ASP A 110 0.78 -21.19 11.59
N PHE A 111 -0.46 -21.12 11.10
CA PHE A 111 -0.80 -20.33 9.92
C PHE A 111 -0.70 -18.81 10.13
N LEU A 112 -0.98 -18.33 11.34
CA LEU A 112 -0.95 -16.89 11.67
C LEU A 112 0.41 -16.42 12.24
N GLY A 113 1.20 -17.32 12.80
CA GLY A 113 2.43 -17.05 13.56
C GLY A 113 3.61 -16.51 12.75
N ASP A 114 3.63 -16.71 11.42
CA ASP A 114 4.70 -16.22 10.55
C ASP A 114 4.68 -14.68 10.29
N ALA A 115 3.72 -13.94 10.85
CA ALA A 115 3.58 -12.51 10.59
C ALA A 115 4.53 -11.61 11.41
N GLU A 116 5.21 -12.13 12.44
CA GLU A 116 6.06 -11.33 13.33
C GLU A 116 7.51 -11.15 12.84
N GLU A 117 8.04 -12.02 11.96
CA GLU A 117 9.49 -12.07 11.70
C GLU A 117 10.03 -11.21 10.54
N ASN A 118 9.18 -10.45 9.84
CA ASN A 118 9.64 -9.48 8.84
C ASN A 118 9.29 -8.05 9.29
N PRO A 119 10.26 -7.29 9.86
CA PRO A 119 10.09 -5.84 9.95
C PRO A 119 9.98 -5.28 8.52
N PRO A 120 9.09 -4.31 8.27
CA PRO A 120 9.09 -3.63 6.99
C PRO A 120 10.48 -3.03 6.77
N ALA A 121 11.09 -3.36 5.62
CA ALA A 121 12.32 -2.70 5.19
C ALA A 121 12.11 -1.17 5.31
N PRO A 122 13.10 -0.41 5.81
CA PRO A 122 12.96 1.04 5.93
C PRO A 122 12.61 1.61 4.55
N GLN A 123 11.39 2.11 4.42
CA GLN A 123 10.98 2.89 3.27
C GLN A 123 11.75 4.21 3.37
N SER A 124 12.78 4.35 2.55
CA SER A 124 13.50 5.59 2.37
C SER A 124 12.58 6.58 1.66
N ASP A 125 11.84 7.37 2.42
CA ASP A 125 11.16 8.56 1.93
C ASP A 125 12.20 9.68 1.75
N ASP A 126 12.78 9.77 0.55
CA ASP A 126 13.49 10.96 0.09
C ASP A 126 12.64 11.68 -0.96
N PRO A 127 11.96 12.79 -0.62
CA PRO A 127 11.33 13.65 -1.60
C PRO A 127 12.38 14.61 -2.18
N GLY A 128 13.13 14.16 -3.18
CA GLY A 128 14.27 14.92 -3.71
C GLY A 128 14.52 14.71 -5.20
N PHE A 129 13.96 15.60 -6.01
CA PHE A 129 14.34 15.88 -7.40
C PHE A 129 15.85 16.18 -7.54
N THR A 130 16.73 15.18 -7.59
CA THR A 130 18.11 15.38 -8.09
C THR A 130 18.74 14.06 -8.52
N SER A 131 18.66 13.74 -9.82
CA SER A 131 19.81 13.30 -10.65
C SER A 131 19.34 12.61 -11.93
N LEU A 132 18.93 13.45 -12.88
CA LEU A 132 18.99 13.20 -14.31
C LEU A 132 20.46 12.97 -14.74
N THR A 133 21.05 11.84 -14.37
CA THR A 133 22.41 11.46 -14.77
C THR A 133 22.60 9.94 -14.74
N LYS A 134 21.77 9.21 -15.48
CA LYS A 134 22.10 7.87 -15.99
C LYS A 134 21.35 7.52 -17.28
N ILE A 135 21.26 8.49 -18.18
CA ILE A 135 21.08 8.22 -19.61
C ILE A 135 22.50 8.03 -20.17
N GLY A 136 22.94 6.78 -20.28
CA GLY A 136 24.30 6.48 -20.71
C GLY A 136 24.67 5.01 -20.69
N GLY A 137 24.06 4.21 -21.57
CA GLY A 137 24.70 3.08 -22.24
C GLY A 137 25.06 1.82 -21.43
N ALA A 138 24.25 0.76 -21.59
CA ALA A 138 24.68 -0.52 -22.16
C ALA A 138 23.47 -1.47 -22.24
N ARG A 139 23.02 -1.78 -23.45
CA ARG A 139 22.01 -2.81 -23.71
C ARG A 139 22.62 -4.20 -23.47
N PRO A 140 21.93 -5.13 -22.79
CA PRO A 140 22.35 -6.53 -22.77
C PRO A 140 22.26 -7.12 -24.19
N ALA A 141 23.33 -7.80 -24.62
CA ALA A 141 23.45 -8.42 -25.92
C ALA A 141 22.42 -9.55 -26.09
N ASN A 142 21.33 -9.23 -26.81
CA ASN A 142 20.40 -10.22 -27.30
C ASN A 142 21.08 -10.98 -28.45
N LYS A 143 21.63 -12.17 -28.20
CA LYS A 143 22.09 -13.09 -29.26
C LYS A 143 20.89 -13.76 -29.91
N GLY A 144 20.08 -12.96 -30.60
CA GLY A 144 19.15 -13.43 -31.61
C GLY A 144 19.87 -13.42 -32.96
N THR A 145 20.47 -14.55 -33.34
CA THR A 145 20.93 -14.78 -34.71
C THR A 145 19.71 -14.74 -35.62
N VAL A 146 19.56 -13.64 -36.36
CA VAL A 146 18.68 -13.57 -37.54
C VAL A 146 19.49 -14.09 -38.72
N VAL A 147 18.96 -15.11 -39.39
CA VAL A 147 19.33 -15.53 -40.75
C VAL A 147 17.99 -15.65 -41.51
N PRO A 148 17.95 -15.27 -42.80
CA PRO A 148 16.93 -14.39 -43.36
C PRO A 148 15.64 -15.10 -43.81
N MET A 149 14.59 -14.31 -43.93
CA MET A 149 13.42 -14.62 -44.76
C MET A 149 13.87 -14.90 -46.19
N ASP A 150 13.63 -16.13 -46.63
CA ASP A 150 13.06 -16.46 -47.94
C ASP A 150 12.89 -18.00 -47.98
N ASP A 151 11.64 -18.46 -47.87
CA ASP A 151 11.09 -19.47 -48.78
C ASP A 151 9.64 -19.82 -48.39
N ALA A 152 8.75 -19.45 -49.31
CA ALA A 152 7.36 -19.84 -49.34
C ALA A 152 7.24 -21.31 -49.78
N LEU A 153 6.37 -22.08 -49.13
CA LEU A 153 5.88 -23.39 -49.56
C LEU A 153 6.95 -24.49 -49.72
N GLY A 154 7.16 -25.29 -48.67
CA GLY A 154 7.83 -26.56 -48.81
C GLY A 154 7.87 -27.38 -47.52
N ASN A 155 7.08 -28.47 -47.49
CA ASN A 155 7.50 -29.80 -47.06
C ASN A 155 8.36 -29.91 -45.77
N LEU A 156 8.00 -30.63 -44.73
CA LEU A 156 7.52 -32.01 -44.69
C LEU A 156 7.37 -32.36 -43.20
N THR A 157 6.24 -32.95 -42.84
CA THR A 157 6.11 -34.19 -42.05
C THR A 157 7.11 -34.53 -40.93
N SER A 158 6.55 -35.12 -39.87
CA SER A 158 7.18 -35.83 -38.74
C SER A 158 7.74 -34.92 -37.64
N HIS A 159 7.25 -34.91 -36.40
CA HIS A 159 6.86 -36.04 -35.57
C HIS A 159 5.61 -35.73 -34.72
N PHE A 160 4.49 -36.31 -35.13
CA PHE A 160 3.36 -36.65 -34.26
C PHE A 160 3.10 -38.15 -34.50
N GLU A 161 2.80 -38.89 -33.43
CA GLU A 161 2.66 -40.35 -33.36
C GLU A 161 4.01 -41.09 -33.38
N GLU A 162 4.28 -42.12 -32.58
CA GLU A 162 3.38 -43.14 -32.05
C GLU A 162 4.07 -43.86 -30.89
N ASN A 163 3.35 -44.09 -29.79
CA ASN A 163 3.72 -45.04 -28.76
C ASN A 163 3.06 -46.36 -29.17
N PRO A 164 3.80 -47.46 -29.39
CA PRO A 164 3.32 -48.71 -28.80
C PRO A 164 4.44 -49.71 -28.41
N SER A 165 4.26 -50.26 -27.21
CA SER A 165 4.34 -51.70 -26.88
C SER A 165 5.50 -52.57 -27.38
N GLY A 166 6.06 -53.32 -26.42
CA GLY A 166 6.51 -54.71 -26.64
C GLY A 166 8.03 -54.90 -26.51
N ARG A 167 8.50 -55.49 -25.41
CA ARG A 167 8.74 -56.94 -25.19
C ARG A 167 9.94 -57.54 -25.93
N LYS A 168 10.77 -58.21 -25.10
CA LYS A 168 11.65 -59.37 -25.34
C LYS A 168 13.05 -59.07 -25.90
N ARG A 169 14.09 -59.31 -25.08
CA ARG A 169 14.87 -60.56 -24.94
C ARG A 169 15.70 -60.88 -26.18
N THR A 170 17.02 -60.76 -26.05
CA THR A 170 18.00 -61.86 -26.15
C THR A 170 19.25 -61.44 -25.41
#